data_AF-A0AA42UI05-F1
#
_entry.id   AF-A0AA42UI05-F1
#
_cell.length_a   1.000
_cell.length_b   1.000
_cell.length_c   1.000
_cell.angle_alpha   90.00
_cell.angle_beta   90.00
_cell.angle_gamma   90.00
#
_symmetry.space_group_name_H-M   'P 1'
#
loop_
_entity.id
_entity.type
_entity.pdbx_description
1 polymer ?
#
loop_
_entity_poly.entity_id
_entity_poly.type
_entity_poly.pdbx_seq_one_letter_code
_entity_poly.pdbx_strand_id
1 'polypeptide(L)'
;MTYILNWYWSYIEFICELKTKEIKNSLEKLDKILEIITHYDNSCEEVEDYNIKKLHTIVISESSKSYLVKEVDKICKEMVFAPLESLCKFIAVIIEEVKGDFPYPFSLASTLLETAHDQHFFSEHLPNLTDNHQEQNHTVYVLDYLKYITSNFIK
;
A
#
# COMPACT_ATOMS: atom_id res chain seq x y z
N MET A 1 2.75 -18.62 4.99
CA MET A 1 2.75 -17.14 5.00
C MET A 1 2.28 -16.59 3.66
N THR A 2 2.80 -17.07 2.55
CA THR A 2 2.55 -16.49 1.22
C THR A 2 1.10 -16.53 0.74
N TYR A 3 0.32 -17.55 1.11
CA TYR A 3 -1.12 -17.56 0.82
C TYR A 3 -1.88 -16.38 1.45
N ILE A 4 -1.57 -16.06 2.72
CA ILE A 4 -2.23 -14.99 3.47
C ILE A 4 -1.84 -13.62 2.90
N LEU A 5 -0.56 -13.44 2.55
CA LEU A 5 -0.07 -12.23 1.88
C LEU A 5 -0.74 -12.05 0.51
N ASN A 6 -0.82 -13.12 -0.29
CA ASN A 6 -1.47 -13.07 -1.60
C ASN A 6 -2.95 -12.71 -1.49
N TRP A 7 -3.65 -13.35 -0.55
CA TRP A 7 -5.05 -13.02 -0.27
C TRP A 7 -5.21 -11.56 0.14
N TYR A 8 -4.35 -11.05 1.02
CA TYR A 8 -4.38 -9.66 1.45
C TYR A 8 -4.17 -8.69 0.27
N TRP A 9 -3.16 -8.93 -0.58
CA TRP A 9 -2.90 -8.05 -1.72
C TRP A 9 -4.04 -8.05 -2.73
N SER A 10 -4.60 -9.22 -3.05
CA SER A 10 -5.81 -9.31 -3.89
C SER A 10 -7.02 -8.63 -3.25
N TYR A 11 -7.17 -8.71 -1.93
CA TYR A 11 -8.23 -8.01 -1.21
C TYR A 11 -8.07 -6.49 -1.29
N ILE A 12 -6.86 -5.96 -1.07
CA ILE A 12 -6.58 -4.52 -1.18
C ILE A 12 -6.82 -4.03 -2.60
N GLU A 13 -6.35 -4.75 -3.62
CA GLU A 13 -6.61 -4.44 -5.03
C GLU A 13 -8.12 -4.38 -5.32
N PHE A 14 -8.87 -5.40 -4.89
CA PHE A 14 -10.33 -5.43 -5.05
C PHE A 14 -11.02 -4.23 -4.39
N ILE A 15 -10.64 -3.86 -3.17
CA ILE A 15 -11.21 -2.69 -2.49
C ILE A 15 -10.84 -1.40 -3.23
N CYS A 16 -9.60 -1.26 -3.70
CA CYS A 16 -9.17 -0.14 -4.53
C CYS A 16 -10.04 -0.01 -5.79
N GLU A 17 -10.23 -1.09 -6.55
CA GLU A 17 -11.07 -1.09 -7.75
C GLU A 17 -12.53 -0.70 -7.42
N LEU A 18 -13.11 -1.31 -6.40
CA LEU A 18 -14.50 -1.02 -6.00
C LEU A 18 -14.70 0.44 -5.60
N LYS A 19 -13.80 1.00 -4.79
CA LYS A 19 -13.96 2.35 -4.23
C LYS A 19 -13.59 3.44 -5.23
N THR A 20 -12.75 3.15 -6.21
CA THR A 20 -12.34 4.12 -7.25
C THR A 20 -13.22 4.09 -8.49
N LYS A 21 -14.04 3.04 -8.68
CA LYS A 21 -14.90 2.85 -9.87
C LYS A 21 -15.81 4.04 -10.19
N GLU A 22 -16.36 4.69 -9.18
CA GLU A 22 -17.30 5.81 -9.36
C GLU A 22 -16.61 7.19 -9.37
N ILE A 23 -15.33 7.24 -9.00
CA ILE A 23 -14.56 8.49 -8.93
C ILE A 23 -14.05 8.84 -10.33
N LYS A 24 -14.45 10.01 -10.85
CA LYS A 24 -14.04 10.46 -12.19
C LYS A 24 -12.67 11.13 -12.22
N ASN A 25 -12.32 11.84 -11.15
CA ASN A 25 -11.08 12.58 -11.04
C ASN A 25 -9.94 11.62 -10.67
N SER A 26 -8.93 11.48 -11.53
CA SER A 26 -7.79 10.57 -11.31
C SER A 26 -7.00 10.93 -10.05
N LEU A 27 -6.94 12.21 -9.70
CA LEU A 27 -6.25 12.67 -8.48
C LEU A 27 -6.99 12.22 -7.22
N GLU A 28 -8.32 12.33 -7.23
CA GLU A 28 -9.17 11.84 -6.14
C GLU A 28 -9.13 10.31 -6.04
N LYS A 29 -9.02 9.60 -7.17
CA LYS A 29 -8.79 8.14 -7.15
C LYS A 29 -7.49 7.81 -6.43
N LEU A 30 -6.41 8.52 -6.75
CA LEU A 30 -5.11 8.30 -6.12
C LEU A 30 -5.14 8.59 -4.62
N ASP A 31 -5.74 9.71 -4.22
CA ASP A 31 -5.94 10.03 -2.80
C ASP A 31 -6.74 8.92 -2.08
N LYS A 32 -7.77 8.36 -2.73
CA LYS A 32 -8.55 7.25 -2.17
C LYS A 32 -7.74 5.96 -2.03
N ILE A 33 -6.88 5.66 -3.00
CA ILE A 33 -5.97 4.51 -2.93
C ILE A 33 -5.01 4.67 -1.75
N LEU A 34 -4.44 5.87 -1.55
CA LEU A 34 -3.56 6.13 -0.41
C LEU A 34 -4.26 5.89 0.94
N GLU A 35 -5.53 6.28 1.06
CA GLU A 35 -6.35 5.99 2.25
C GLU A 35 -6.57 4.48 2.48
N ILE A 36 -6.74 3.71 1.41
CA ILE A 36 -6.97 2.26 1.49
C ILE A 36 -5.70 1.51 1.88
N ILE A 37 -4.57 1.78 1.21
CA ILE A 37 -3.31 1.06 1.49
C ILE A 37 -2.77 1.35 2.90
N THR A 38 -3.06 2.54 3.44
CA THR A 38 -2.72 2.92 4.82
C THR A 38 -3.73 2.45 5.86
N HIS A 39 -4.85 1.85 5.44
CA HIS A 39 -5.97 1.47 6.31
C HIS A 39 -6.53 2.65 7.12
N TYR A 40 -6.45 3.87 6.57
CA TYR A 40 -7.03 5.07 7.19
C TYR A 40 -8.56 5.02 7.16
N ASP A 41 -9.13 4.53 6.06
CA ASP A 41 -10.56 4.31 5.97
C ASP A 41 -10.92 2.97 6.62
N ASN A 42 -11.63 3.04 7.75
CA ASN A 42 -12.20 1.89 8.48
C ASN A 42 -13.22 1.09 7.64
N SER A 43 -13.50 1.45 6.39
CA SER A 43 -14.38 0.68 5.50
C SER A 43 -13.93 -0.76 5.20
N CYS A 44 -12.72 -1.16 5.63
CA CYS A 44 -12.24 -2.55 5.60
C CYS A 44 -12.61 -3.35 6.87
N GLU A 45 -13.44 -2.82 7.77
CA GLU A 45 -13.56 -3.34 9.14
C GLU A 45 -14.18 -4.75 9.27
N GLU A 46 -15.10 -5.18 8.40
CA GLU A 46 -15.81 -6.46 8.61
C GLU A 46 -16.10 -7.18 7.29
N VAL A 47 -15.20 -8.07 6.88
CA VAL A 47 -15.60 -9.27 6.12
C VAL A 47 -16.06 -10.28 7.16
N GLU A 48 -17.27 -10.84 7.03
CA GLU A 48 -18.02 -11.59 8.06
C GLU A 48 -17.24 -12.68 8.83
N ASP A 49 -16.07 -13.11 8.36
CA ASP A 49 -15.25 -14.17 8.98
C ASP A 49 -13.78 -13.81 9.31
N TYR A 50 -13.27 -12.61 8.97
CA TYR A 50 -11.84 -12.27 9.13
C TYR A 50 -11.59 -10.90 9.76
N ASN A 51 -10.70 -10.85 10.76
CA ASN A 51 -10.25 -9.59 11.36
C ASN A 51 -9.15 -8.95 10.49
N ILE A 52 -9.56 -8.08 9.57
CA ILE A 52 -8.67 -7.39 8.63
C ILE A 52 -7.63 -6.53 9.35
N LYS A 53 -7.98 -5.91 10.48
CA LYS A 53 -7.02 -5.11 11.27
C LYS A 53 -5.84 -5.95 11.75
N LYS A 54 -6.11 -7.13 12.33
CA LYS A 54 -5.05 -8.06 12.76
C LYS A 54 -4.22 -8.54 11.58
N LEU A 55 -4.87 -8.82 10.46
CA LEU A 55 -4.18 -9.22 9.24
C LEU A 55 -3.25 -8.10 8.74
N HIS A 56 -3.72 -6.85 8.71
CA HIS A 56 -2.90 -5.70 8.33
C HIS A 56 -1.66 -5.57 9.22
N THR A 57 -1.78 -5.71 10.54
CA THR A 57 -0.62 -5.72 11.45
C THR A 57 0.37 -6.84 11.14
N ILE A 58 -0.11 -8.04 10.80
CA ILE A 58 0.77 -9.14 10.38
C ILE A 58 1.47 -8.78 9.06
N VAL A 59 0.75 -8.18 8.12
CA VAL A 59 1.32 -7.80 6.82
C VAL A 59 2.39 -6.71 7.00
N ILE A 60 2.13 -5.68 7.81
CA ILE A 60 3.11 -4.64 8.14
C ILE A 60 4.41 -5.26 8.67
N SER A 61 4.30 -6.25 9.57
CA SER A 61 5.47 -6.86 10.21
C SER A 61 6.19 -7.91 9.35
N GLU A 62 5.51 -8.59 8.44
CA GLU A 62 6.02 -9.79 7.76
C GLU A 62 6.11 -9.70 6.23
N SER A 63 5.49 -8.71 5.59
CA SER A 63 5.42 -8.62 4.12
C SER A 63 6.80 -8.46 3.49
N SER A 64 7.59 -7.47 3.89
CA SER A 64 8.93 -7.21 3.33
C SER A 64 9.88 -8.41 3.47
N LYS A 65 9.76 -9.17 4.56
CA LYS A 65 10.53 -10.41 4.81
C LYS A 65 10.17 -11.56 3.88
N SER A 66 9.09 -11.45 3.10
CA SER A 66 8.64 -12.50 2.19
C SER A 66 9.24 -12.39 0.78
N TYR A 67 9.51 -11.17 0.29
CA TYR A 67 10.08 -10.92 -1.05
C TYR A 67 11.49 -10.31 -1.01
N LEU A 68 11.93 -9.70 0.10
CA LEU A 68 13.31 -9.21 0.24
C LEU A 68 14.23 -10.26 0.86
N VAL A 69 14.25 -11.46 0.27
CA VAL A 69 15.07 -12.60 0.71
C VAL A 69 15.98 -13.09 -0.42
N LYS A 70 17.13 -13.69 -0.07
CA LYS A 70 18.13 -14.15 -1.04
C LYS A 70 17.57 -15.18 -2.03
N GLU A 71 16.63 -15.99 -1.59
CA GLU A 71 16.02 -17.07 -2.37
C GLU A 71 14.82 -16.61 -3.20
N VAL A 72 14.52 -15.31 -3.27
CA VAL A 72 13.33 -14.78 -3.96
C VAL A 72 13.22 -15.26 -5.42
N ASP A 73 14.34 -15.37 -6.14
CA ASP A 73 14.35 -15.84 -7.53
C ASP A 73 13.87 -17.30 -7.69
N LYS A 74 14.00 -18.11 -6.64
CA LYS A 74 13.49 -19.50 -6.64
C LYS A 74 12.00 -19.52 -6.33
N ILE A 75 11.55 -18.66 -5.42
CA ILE A 75 10.15 -18.54 -5.00
C ILE A 75 9.30 -17.87 -6.10
N CYS A 76 9.84 -16.87 -6.79
CA CYS A 76 9.14 -16.11 -7.82
C CYS A 76 8.77 -16.96 -9.05
N LYS A 77 9.51 -18.04 -9.31
CA LYS A 77 9.17 -19.03 -10.37
C LYS A 77 7.81 -19.69 -10.17
N GLU A 78 7.25 -19.63 -8.97
CA GLU A 78 5.93 -20.16 -8.64
C GLU A 78 4.82 -19.09 -8.79
N MET A 79 5.09 -17.93 -9.41
CA MET A 79 4.16 -16.79 -9.56
C MET A 79 3.58 -16.28 -8.23
N VAL A 80 4.33 -16.49 -7.16
CA VAL A 80 3.87 -16.29 -5.78
C VAL A 80 3.56 -14.82 -5.49
N PHE A 81 4.16 -13.85 -6.18
CA PHE A 81 3.94 -12.42 -5.94
C PHE A 81 3.04 -11.73 -6.97
N ALA A 82 2.35 -12.50 -7.82
CA ALA A 82 1.47 -11.94 -8.86
C ALA A 82 0.42 -10.94 -8.32
N PRO A 83 -0.21 -11.14 -7.14
CA PRO A 83 -1.14 -10.15 -6.58
C PRO A 83 -0.50 -8.81 -6.22
N LEU A 84 0.71 -8.82 -5.64
CA LEU A 84 1.44 -7.60 -5.30
C LEU A 84 1.81 -6.82 -6.56
N GLU A 85 2.29 -7.53 -7.59
CA GLU A 85 2.58 -6.92 -8.89
C GLU A 85 1.32 -6.37 -9.56
N SER A 86 0.17 -7.04 -9.43
CA SER A 86 -1.11 -6.61 -9.97
C SER A 86 -1.58 -5.30 -9.31
N LEU A 87 -1.55 -5.25 -7.97
CA LEU A 87 -1.84 -4.03 -7.23
C LEU A 87 -0.91 -2.87 -7.64
N CYS A 88 0.40 -3.13 -7.75
CA CYS A 88 1.35 -2.11 -8.21
C CYS A 88 1.04 -1.63 -9.64
N LYS A 89 0.67 -2.54 -10.55
CA LYS A 89 0.24 -2.23 -11.92
C LYS A 89 -1.00 -1.33 -11.91
N PHE A 90 -2.00 -1.68 -11.10
CA PHE A 90 -3.22 -0.90 -10.97
C PHE A 90 -2.92 0.55 -10.51
N ILE A 91 -2.13 0.70 -9.45
CA ILE A 91 -1.74 2.03 -8.94
C ILE A 91 -0.92 2.81 -9.98
N ALA A 92 -0.01 2.14 -10.70
CA ALA A 92 0.79 2.77 -11.75
C ALA A 92 -0.06 3.37 -12.89
N VAL A 93 -1.10 2.66 -13.33
CA VAL A 93 -2.06 3.17 -14.32
C VAL A 93 -2.76 4.43 -13.81
N ILE A 94 -3.18 4.46 -12.54
CA ILE A 94 -3.79 5.66 -11.95
C ILE A 94 -2.78 6.81 -11.88
N ILE A 95 -1.51 6.56 -11.56
CA ILE A 95 -0.46 7.59 -11.58
C ILE A 95 -0.30 8.18 -12.99
N GLU A 96 -0.31 7.35 -14.04
CA GLU A 96 -0.27 7.80 -15.44
C GLU A 96 -1.53 8.60 -15.83
N GLU A 97 -2.71 8.23 -15.31
CA GLU A 97 -3.95 9.00 -15.49
C GLU A 97 -3.88 10.40 -14.84
N VAL A 98 -3.12 10.56 -13.75
CA VAL A 98 -2.90 11.88 -13.12
C VAL A 98 -1.83 12.67 -13.87
N LYS A 99 -0.73 12.02 -14.25
CA LYS A 99 0.42 12.65 -14.92
C LYS A 99 0.99 11.72 -15.99
N GLY A 100 0.52 11.91 -17.22
CA GLY A 100 0.85 11.02 -18.35
C GLY A 100 2.32 11.06 -18.81
N ASP A 101 3.11 12.05 -18.39
CA ASP A 101 4.55 12.14 -18.67
C ASP A 101 5.42 11.70 -17.48
N PHE A 102 4.83 11.10 -16.44
CA PHE A 102 5.59 10.64 -15.28
C PHE A 102 6.50 9.47 -15.65
N PRO A 103 7.83 9.56 -15.41
CA PRO A 103 8.79 8.59 -15.94
C PRO A 103 8.85 7.26 -15.18
N TYR A 104 8.32 7.17 -13.95
CA TYR A 104 8.51 6.00 -13.08
C TYR A 104 7.24 5.52 -12.34
N PRO A 105 6.09 5.35 -13.02
CA PRO A 105 4.80 5.10 -12.34
C PRO A 105 4.78 3.80 -11.53
N PHE A 106 5.39 2.73 -12.06
CA PHE A 106 5.55 1.45 -11.35
C PHE A 106 6.44 1.54 -10.11
N SER A 107 7.56 2.25 -10.22
CA SER A 107 8.48 2.44 -9.09
C SER A 107 7.84 3.29 -8.02
N LEU A 108 7.08 4.33 -8.38
CA LEU A 108 6.34 5.13 -7.41
C LEU A 108 5.24 4.30 -6.75
N ALA A 109 4.47 3.50 -7.50
CA ALA A 109 3.43 2.62 -6.96
C ALA A 109 3.96 1.66 -5.90
N SER A 110 5.03 0.91 -6.22
CA SER A 110 5.68 0.02 -5.26
C SER A 110 6.27 0.78 -4.07
N THR A 111 6.93 1.92 -4.32
CA THR A 111 7.50 2.77 -3.25
C THR A 111 6.43 3.25 -2.27
N LEU A 112 5.28 3.72 -2.76
CA LEU A 112 4.17 4.17 -1.91
C LEU A 112 3.63 3.02 -1.05
N LEU A 113 3.51 1.83 -1.63
CA LEU A 113 3.00 0.65 -0.94
C LEU A 113 3.96 0.16 0.16
N GLU A 114 5.25 0.04 -0.14
CA GLU A 114 6.28 -0.33 0.85
C GLU A 114 6.39 0.74 1.94
N THR A 115 6.40 2.02 1.56
CA THR A 115 6.48 3.15 2.51
C THR A 115 5.29 3.17 3.45
N ALA A 116 4.09 2.80 2.98
CA ALA A 116 2.90 2.71 3.81
C ALA A 116 3.11 1.73 4.98
N HIS A 117 3.72 0.58 4.71
CA HIS A 117 4.00 -0.43 5.73
C HIS A 117 5.21 -0.04 6.59
N ASP A 118 6.32 0.36 5.98
CA ASP A 118 7.57 0.67 6.67
C ASP A 118 7.40 1.84 7.65
N GLN A 119 6.78 2.94 7.22
CA GLN A 119 6.61 4.11 8.10
C GLN A 119 5.59 3.84 9.21
N HIS A 120 4.60 2.98 8.98
CA HIS A 120 3.70 2.53 10.05
C HIS A 120 4.50 1.76 11.10
N PHE A 121 5.24 0.73 10.66
CA PHE A 121 6.09 -0.09 11.53
C PHE A 121 7.14 0.74 12.28
N PHE A 122 7.82 1.66 11.60
CA PHE A 122 8.81 2.53 12.23
C PHE A 122 8.17 3.45 13.25
N SER A 123 7.00 4.02 12.97
CA SER A 123 6.34 4.87 13.94
C SER A 123 5.86 4.13 15.19
N GLU A 124 5.55 2.83 15.09
CA GLU A 124 5.16 2.00 16.24
C GLU A 124 6.37 1.43 17.01
N HIS A 125 7.43 1.04 16.31
CA HIS A 125 8.50 0.22 16.90
C HIS A 125 9.91 0.80 16.81
N LEU A 126 10.19 1.66 15.84
CA LEU A 126 11.51 2.26 15.58
C LEU A 126 11.39 3.78 15.42
N PRO A 127 10.96 4.52 16.46
CA PRO A 127 10.58 5.94 16.36
C PRO A 127 11.71 6.88 15.93
N ASN A 128 12.97 6.42 15.96
CA ASN A 128 14.12 7.17 15.46
C ASN A 128 14.29 7.10 13.92
N LEU A 129 13.49 6.29 13.23
CA LEU A 129 13.50 6.14 11.76
C LEU A 129 12.30 6.84 11.08
N THR A 130 11.57 7.67 11.83
CA THR A 130 10.35 8.33 11.38
C THR A 130 10.24 9.72 12.00
N ASP A 131 9.49 10.61 11.35
CA ASP A 131 9.26 11.98 11.82
C ASP A 131 7.96 12.09 12.67
N ASN A 132 7.35 10.97 13.04
CA ASN A 132 6.16 10.93 13.91
C ASN A 132 6.50 11.23 15.40
N HIS A 133 7.20 12.33 15.66
CA HIS A 133 7.70 12.70 17.00
C HIS A 133 6.61 13.24 17.93
N GLN A 134 5.44 13.61 17.39
CA GLN A 134 4.34 14.19 18.16
C GLN A 134 3.33 13.15 18.66
N GLU A 135 3.65 11.86 18.56
CA GLU A 135 2.75 10.75 18.90
C GLU A 135 1.39 10.87 18.20
N GLN A 136 1.39 11.37 16.96
CA GLN A 136 0.18 11.35 16.14
C GLN A 136 -0.18 9.90 15.85
N ASN A 137 -1.46 9.66 15.58
CA ASN A 137 -1.91 8.34 15.15
C ASN A 137 -1.08 7.86 13.95
N HIS A 138 -0.47 6.68 14.07
CA HIS A 138 0.47 6.11 13.09
C HIS A 138 -0.10 6.11 11.67
N THR A 139 -1.35 5.69 11.49
CA THR A 139 -2.03 5.67 10.19
C THR A 139 -2.20 7.07 9.60
N VAL A 140 -2.57 8.06 10.43
CA VAL A 140 -2.73 9.46 9.98
C VAL A 140 -1.39 10.01 9.51
N TYR A 141 -0.34 9.84 10.31
CA TYR A 141 1.01 10.27 9.97
C TYR A 141 1.48 9.69 8.62
N VAL A 142 1.30 8.37 8.43
CA VAL A 142 1.70 7.70 7.19
C VAL A 142 0.90 8.23 6.00
N LEU A 143 -0.43 8.38 6.13
CA LEU A 143 -1.26 8.91 5.06
C LEU A 143 -0.81 10.32 4.65
N ASP A 144 -0.56 11.19 5.63
CA ASP A 144 -0.11 12.56 5.37
C ASP A 144 1.26 12.59 4.69
N TYR A 145 2.17 11.71 5.11
CA TYR A 145 3.48 11.56 4.47
C TYR A 145 3.36 11.09 3.02
N LEU A 146 2.54 10.08 2.73
CA LEU A 146 2.32 9.61 1.36
C LEU A 146 1.65 10.67 0.49
N LYS A 147 0.68 11.41 1.02
CA LYS A 147 0.04 12.54 0.32
C LYS A 147 1.06 13.64 0.02
N TYR A 148 1.95 13.95 0.97
CA TYR A 148 3.05 14.89 0.76
C TYR A 148 3.96 14.45 -0.38
N ILE A 149 4.49 13.22 -0.34
CA ILE A 149 5.33 12.64 -1.41
C ILE A 149 4.62 12.74 -2.77
N THR A 150 3.39 12.23 -2.84
CA THR A 150 2.64 12.11 -4.08
C THR A 150 2.34 13.48 -4.69
N SER A 151 1.98 14.46 -3.85
CA SER A 151 1.75 15.83 -4.30
C SER A 151 3.00 16.48 -4.91
N ASN A 152 4.20 16.23 -4.36
CA ASN A 152 5.42 16.83 -4.88
C ASN A 152 5.93 16.19 -6.18
N PHE A 153 5.60 14.92 -6.44
CA PHE A 153 6.01 14.22 -7.66
C PHE A 153 5.02 14.36 -8.82
N ILE A 154 3.72 14.42 -8.50
CA ILE A 154 2.64 14.31 -9.48
C ILE A 154 1.87 15.63 -9.69
N LYS A 155 1.68 16.48 -8.65
CA LYS A 155 1.08 17.81 -8.82
C LYS A 155 2.14 18.84 -9.24
#